data_AF-A0A158NIY2-F1
#
_entry.id   AF-A0A158NIY2-F1
#
_cell.length_a   1.000
_cell.length_b   1.000
_cell.length_c   1.000
_cell.angle_alpha   90.00
_cell.angle_beta   90.00
_cell.angle_gamma   90.00
#
_symmetry.space_group_name_H-M   'P 1'
#
loop_
_entity.id
_entity.type
_entity.pdbx_description
1 polymer ?
#
loop_
_entity_poly.entity_id
_entity_poly.type
_entity_poly.pdbx_seq_one_letter_code
_entity_poly.pdbx_strand_id
1 'polypeptide(L)'
;MTIKMVCYFGWIAFDLRELLYPVLIENYVKAKIMTITLHTFCMFNHMFKFLLINYMCETVTTKAKATADILNRLSYVTCDIEIRGIISQFSLRIVYAPLRFCGIGLFQFGFKFLHGFISSVVTVLVIILQA
;
A
#
# COMPACT_ATOMS: atom_id res chain seq x y z
N MET A 1 -2.44 -12.61 3.44
CA MET A 1 -1.98 -11.20 3.48
C MET A 1 -3.03 -10.28 4.10
N THR A 2 -4.30 -10.44 3.75
CA THR A 2 -5.43 -9.55 4.04
C THR A 2 -5.77 -9.32 5.52
N ILE A 3 -5.91 -10.34 6.36
CA ILE A 3 -6.29 -10.16 7.78
C ILE A 3 -5.21 -9.36 8.55
N LYS A 4 -3.93 -9.71 8.36
CA LYS A 4 -2.81 -8.98 8.99
C LYS A 4 -2.77 -7.50 8.58
N MET A 5 -3.12 -7.18 7.34
CA MET A 5 -3.20 -5.79 6.88
C MET A 5 -4.35 -5.02 7.50
N VAL A 6 -5.52 -5.65 7.63
CA VAL A 6 -6.66 -5.03 8.33
C VAL A 6 -6.28 -4.73 9.77
N CYS A 7 -5.57 -5.65 10.45
CA CYS A 7 -5.05 -5.39 11.78
C CYS A 7 -4.08 -4.19 11.82
N TYR A 8 -3.18 -4.04 10.84
CA TYR A 8 -2.30 -2.86 10.76
C TYR A 8 -3.07 -1.56 10.56
N PHE A 9 -4.09 -1.55 9.70
CA PHE A 9 -4.96 -0.39 9.53
C PHE A 9 -5.72 -0.03 10.81
N GLY A 10 -6.25 -1.04 11.50
CA GLY A 10 -6.91 -0.86 12.79
C GLY A 10 -5.94 -0.30 13.84
N TRP A 11 -4.70 -0.78 13.87
CA TRP A 11 -3.66 -0.27 14.78
C TRP A 11 -3.28 1.17 14.47
N ILE A 12 -3.09 1.52 13.19
CA ILE A 12 -2.81 2.89 12.75
C ILE A 12 -3.95 3.83 13.17
N ALA A 13 -5.20 3.43 12.99
CA ALA A 13 -6.35 4.24 13.39
C ALA A 13 -6.44 4.40 14.93
N PHE A 14 -6.20 3.32 15.67
CA PHE A 14 -6.21 3.33 17.13
C PHE A 14 -5.11 4.23 17.70
N ASP A 15 -3.89 4.08 17.21
CA ASP A 15 -2.77 4.89 17.66
C ASP A 15 -2.94 6.37 17.24
N LEU A 16 -3.52 6.67 16.06
CA LEU A 16 -3.80 8.05 15.63
C LEU A 16 -4.78 8.73 16.59
N ARG A 17 -5.80 7.99 17.06
CA ARG A 17 -6.75 8.47 18.06
C ARG A 17 -6.08 8.74 19.41
N GLU A 18 -5.25 7.83 19.89
CA GLU A 18 -4.49 8.02 21.14
C GLU A 18 -3.50 9.18 21.06
N LEU A 19 -2.99 9.50 19.88
CA LEU A 19 -2.07 10.63 19.67
C LEU A 19 -2.82 11.97 19.56
N LEU A 20 -3.96 12.01 18.87
CA LEU A 20 -4.79 13.22 18.71
C LEU A 20 -5.57 13.61 19.98
N TYR A 21 -6.05 12.63 20.75
CA TYR A 21 -6.84 12.86 21.96
C TYR A 21 -6.17 13.75 23.02
N PRO A 22 -4.88 13.54 23.39
CA PRO A 22 -4.17 14.41 24.33
C PRO A 22 -3.75 15.75 23.73
N VAL A 23 -3.64 15.89 22.40
CA VAL A 23 -3.38 17.20 21.76
C VAL A 23 -4.61 18.10 21.86
N LEU A 24 -5.82 17.51 21.84
CA LEU A 24 -7.09 18.26 21.93
C LEU A 24 -7.48 18.68 23.36
N ILE A 25 -6.96 18.00 24.39
CA ILE A 25 -7.32 18.25 25.79
C ILE A 25 -6.10 18.82 26.52
N GLU A 26 -6.12 20.14 26.77
CA GLU A 26 -5.02 20.97 27.32
C GLU A 26 -4.36 20.47 28.63
N ASN A 27 -4.93 19.49 29.32
CA ASN A 27 -4.45 19.03 30.61
C ASN A 27 -4.08 17.54 30.56
N TYR A 28 -2.79 17.20 30.43
CA TYR A 28 -2.37 15.90 30.94
C TYR A 28 -0.90 15.72 31.35
N VAL A 29 -0.77 15.03 32.49
CA VAL A 29 0.36 14.97 33.42
C VAL A 29 1.48 13.98 33.00
N LYS A 30 2.70 14.37 33.36
CA LYS A 30 4.06 13.76 33.32
C LYS A 30 4.24 12.22 33.30
N ALA A 31 3.22 11.42 33.65
CA ALA A 31 3.24 9.95 33.55
C ALA A 31 2.97 9.43 32.12
N LYS A 32 2.51 10.27 31.19
CA LYS A 32 2.08 9.85 29.85
C LYS A 32 3.15 9.94 28.75
N ILE A 33 4.29 10.57 28.99
CA ILE A 33 5.36 10.75 27.97
C ILE A 33 5.86 9.40 27.47
N MET A 34 6.12 8.45 28.37
CA MET A 34 6.56 7.10 27.99
C MET A 34 5.52 6.40 27.11
N THR A 35 4.23 6.51 27.45
CA THR A 35 3.12 5.93 26.69
C THR A 35 2.95 6.59 25.32
N ILE A 36 3.05 7.93 25.25
CA ILE A 36 3.00 8.69 24.00
C ILE A 36 4.19 8.32 23.11
N THR A 37 5.40 8.26 23.65
CA THR A 37 6.60 7.86 22.92
C THR A 37 6.48 6.43 22.39
N LEU A 38 5.93 5.50 23.18
CA LEU A 38 5.70 4.13 22.78
C LEU A 38 4.64 4.02 21.66
N HIS A 39 3.50 4.69 21.78
CA HIS A 39 2.48 4.72 20.72
C HIS A 39 3.01 5.38 19.44
N THR A 40 3.77 6.46 19.58
CA THR A 40 4.41 7.14 18.44
C THR A 40 5.40 6.21 17.74
N PHE A 41 6.22 5.48 18.49
CA PHE A 41 7.14 4.48 17.94
C PHE A 41 6.40 3.33 17.24
N CYS A 42 5.36 2.78 17.87
CA CYS A 42 4.51 1.76 17.28
C CYS A 42 3.87 2.24 15.97
N MET A 43 3.38 3.47 15.94
CA MET A 43 2.85 4.13 14.74
C MET A 43 3.86 4.17 13.61
N PHE A 44 5.06 4.69 13.88
CA PHE A 44 6.11 4.75 12.87
C PHE A 44 6.43 3.37 12.30
N ASN A 45 6.47 2.33 13.14
CA ASN A 45 6.70 0.95 12.69
C ASN A 45 5.56 0.43 11.80
N HIS A 46 4.30 0.66 12.17
CA HIS A 46 3.15 0.25 11.37
C HIS A 46 3.08 0.99 10.04
N MET A 47 3.32 2.30 10.06
CA MET A 47 3.39 3.14 8.86
C MET A 47 4.53 2.71 7.93
N PHE A 48 5.72 2.43 8.47
CA PHE A 48 6.85 1.95 7.68
C PHE A 48 6.55 0.60 7.00
N LYS A 49 5.97 -0.36 7.72
CA LYS A 49 5.52 -1.64 7.15
C LYS A 49 4.51 -1.41 6.03
N PHE A 50 3.51 -0.58 6.27
CA PHE A 50 2.49 -0.24 5.28
C PHE A 50 3.08 0.37 4.00
N LEU A 51 4.05 1.28 4.14
CA LEU A 51 4.79 1.88 3.03
C LEU A 51 5.56 0.81 2.24
N LEU A 52 6.33 -0.04 2.92
CA LEU A 52 7.11 -1.11 2.28
C LEU A 52 6.22 -2.06 1.49
N ILE A 53 5.07 -2.44 2.02
CA ILE A 53 4.13 -3.32 1.34
C ILE A 53 3.63 -2.68 0.04
N ASN A 54 3.18 -1.42 0.09
CA ASN A 54 2.71 -0.72 -1.11
C ASN A 54 3.83 -0.55 -2.14
N TYR A 55 5.04 -0.21 -1.68
CA TYR A 55 6.22 -0.08 -2.54
C TYR A 55 6.57 -1.39 -3.24
N MET A 56 6.58 -2.52 -2.51
CA MET A 56 6.87 -3.83 -3.08
C MET A 56 5.78 -4.26 -4.07
N CYS A 57 4.49 -4.03 -3.74
CA CYS A 57 3.39 -4.32 -4.64
C CYS A 57 3.49 -3.53 -5.96
N GLU A 58 3.78 -2.24 -5.89
CA GLU A 58 3.98 -1.41 -7.09
C GLU A 58 5.19 -1.86 -7.90
N THR A 59 6.32 -2.13 -7.23
CA THR A 59 7.55 -2.57 -7.88
C THR A 59 7.35 -3.88 -8.64
N VAL A 60 6.72 -4.87 -8.00
CA VAL A 60 6.44 -6.16 -8.62
C VAL A 60 5.45 -6.02 -9.78
N THR A 61 4.41 -5.21 -9.62
CA THR A 61 3.43 -4.92 -10.69
C THR A 61 4.09 -4.25 -11.89
N THR A 62 4.99 -3.29 -11.65
CA THR A 62 5.72 -2.57 -12.70
C THR A 62 6.69 -3.50 -13.43
N LYS A 63 7.44 -4.32 -12.69
CA LYS A 63 8.34 -5.33 -13.28
C LYS A 63 7.56 -6.36 -14.10
N ALA A 64 6.43 -6.86 -13.60
CA ALA A 64 5.59 -7.80 -14.33
C ALA A 64 5.07 -7.21 -15.65
N LYS A 65 4.67 -5.92 -15.66
CA LYS A 65 4.31 -5.20 -16.89
C LYS A 65 5.48 -5.07 -17.87
N ALA A 66 6.67 -4.71 -17.38
CA ALA A 66 7.86 -4.62 -18.23
C ALA A 66 8.24 -5.98 -18.85
N THR A 67 8.14 -7.07 -18.06
CA THR A 67 8.34 -8.43 -18.57
C THR A 67 7.33 -8.78 -19.66
N ALA A 68 6.05 -8.43 -19.50
CA ALA A 68 5.06 -8.62 -20.54
C ALA A 68 5.38 -7.84 -21.83
N ASP A 69 5.85 -6.60 -21.74
CA ASP A 69 6.22 -5.82 -22.92
C ASP A 69 7.40 -6.46 -23.68
N ILE A 70 8.44 -6.88 -22.95
CA ILE A 70 9.61 -7.58 -23.54
C ILE A 70 9.17 -8.88 -24.21
N LEU A 71 8.33 -9.67 -23.53
CA LEU A 71 7.83 -10.94 -24.04
C LEU A 71 6.98 -10.75 -25.30
N ASN A 72 6.14 -9.71 -25.33
CA ASN A 72 5.35 -9.36 -26.50
C ASN A 72 6.24 -9.01 -27.71
N ARG A 73 7.32 -8.24 -27.50
CA ARG A 73 8.30 -7.95 -28.55
C ARG A 73 9.04 -9.19 -29.03
N LEU A 74 9.41 -10.09 -28.11
CA LEU A 74 10.09 -11.34 -28.46
C LEU A 74 9.21 -12.25 -29.34
N SER A 75 7.88 -12.24 -29.11
CA SER A 75 6.90 -12.95 -29.95
C SER A 75 6.97 -12.57 -31.43
N TYR A 76 7.31 -11.31 -31.73
CA TYR A 76 7.45 -10.81 -33.09
C TYR A 76 8.77 -11.20 -33.74
N VAL A 77 9.82 -11.45 -32.96
CA VAL A 77 11.18 -11.75 -33.45
C VAL A 77 11.41 -13.26 -33.61
N THR A 78 10.67 -14.09 -32.87
CA THR A 78 10.89 -15.54 -32.85
C THR A 78 10.21 -16.22 -34.06
N CYS A 79 10.98 -16.87 -34.94
CA CYS A 79 10.45 -17.63 -36.09
C CYS A 79 9.92 -19.03 -35.74
N ASP A 80 10.17 -19.50 -34.51
CA ASP A 80 9.65 -20.77 -34.03
C ASP A 80 8.16 -20.63 -33.68
N ILE A 81 7.32 -21.38 -34.40
CA ILE A 81 5.86 -21.32 -34.32
C ILE A 81 5.36 -21.78 -32.94
N GLU A 82 6.06 -22.75 -32.32
CA GLU A 82 5.68 -23.34 -31.05
C GLU A 82 6.01 -22.39 -29.89
N ILE A 83 7.23 -21.83 -29.91
CA ILE A 83 7.67 -20.81 -28.93
C ILE A 83 6.80 -19.56 -29.04
N ARG A 84 6.50 -19.09 -30.25
CA ARG A 84 5.61 -17.94 -30.48
C ARG A 84 4.20 -18.18 -29.93
N GLY A 85 3.68 -19.41 -30.06
CA GLY A 85 2.39 -19.81 -29.48
C GLY A 85 2.36 -19.69 -27.95
N ILE A 86 3.39 -20.22 -27.29
CA ILE A 86 3.53 -20.18 -25.82
C ILE A 86 3.66 -18.73 -25.33
N ILE A 87 4.53 -17.94 -25.98
CA ILE A 87 4.76 -16.52 -25.67
C ILE A 87 3.45 -15.72 -25.81
N SER A 88 2.71 -15.94 -26.90
CA SER A 88 1.44 -15.25 -27.15
C SER A 88 0.39 -15.57 -26.09
N GLN A 89 0.23 -16.84 -25.71
CA GLN A 89 -0.69 -17.23 -24.63
C GLN A 89 -0.31 -16.62 -23.27
N PHE A 90 0.99 -16.58 -22.95
CA PHE A 90 1.46 -16.01 -21.70
C PHE A 90 1.27 -14.49 -21.67
N SER A 91 1.59 -13.81 -22.78
CA SER A 91 1.36 -12.38 -22.94
C SER A 91 -0.12 -12.02 -22.82
N LEU A 92 -1.01 -12.77 -23.47
CA LEU A 92 -2.46 -12.64 -23.33
C LEU A 92 -2.87 -12.76 -21.86
N ARG A 93 -2.40 -13.77 -21.12
CA ARG A 93 -2.72 -13.91 -19.69
C ARG A 93 -2.27 -12.71 -18.86
N ILE A 94 -1.08 -12.16 -19.10
CA ILE A 94 -0.61 -10.99 -18.33
C ILE A 94 -1.37 -9.71 -18.71
N VAL A 95 -1.73 -9.54 -19.98
CA VAL A 95 -2.49 -8.37 -20.44
C VAL A 95 -3.93 -8.40 -19.93
N TYR A 96 -4.60 -9.55 -20.01
CA TYR A 96 -6.00 -9.70 -19.59
C TYR A 96 -6.17 -9.86 -18.07
N ALA A 97 -5.18 -10.43 -17.38
CA ALA A 97 -5.14 -10.55 -15.92
C ALA A 97 -3.85 -9.93 -15.37
N PRO A 98 -3.72 -8.59 -15.42
CA PRO A 98 -2.55 -7.92 -14.89
C PRO A 98 -2.41 -8.23 -13.41
N LEU A 99 -1.18 -8.47 -12.96
CA LEU A 99 -0.88 -8.75 -11.58
C LEU A 99 -1.30 -7.55 -10.72
N ARG A 100 -2.35 -7.74 -9.92
CA ARG A 100 -2.87 -6.72 -9.00
C ARG A 100 -2.89 -7.29 -7.60
N PHE A 101 -2.23 -6.59 -6.68
CA PHE A 101 -2.30 -6.92 -5.27
C PHE A 101 -3.51 -6.21 -4.67
N CYS A 102 -4.58 -6.94 -4.38
CA CYS A 102 -5.80 -6.38 -3.81
C CYS A 102 -5.95 -6.75 -2.33
N GLY A 103 -6.28 -5.77 -1.49
CA GLY A 103 -6.72 -5.99 -0.12
C GLY A 103 -8.23 -6.26 -0.10
N ILE A 104 -8.62 -7.51 0.18
CA ILE A 104 -10.03 -7.96 0.33
C ILE A 104 -10.88 -7.69 -0.93
N GLY A 105 -10.25 -7.37 -2.07
CA GLY A 105 -10.95 -6.92 -3.29
C GLY A 105 -11.50 -5.48 -3.22
N LEU A 106 -11.30 -4.77 -2.10
CA LEU A 106 -11.82 -3.42 -1.87
C LEU A 106 -10.87 -2.34 -2.39
N PHE A 107 -9.57 -2.58 -2.29
CA PHE A 107 -8.54 -1.63 -2.71
C PHE A 107 -7.34 -2.35 -3.32
N GLN A 108 -6.69 -1.69 -4.27
CA GLN A 108 -5.47 -2.17 -4.91
C GLN A 108 -4.26 -1.50 -4.24
N PHE A 109 -3.32 -2.29 -3.73
CA PHE A 109 -2.05 -1.79 -3.20
C PHE A 109 -1.19 -1.19 -4.31
N GLY A 110 -0.50 -0.10 -3.99
CA GLY A 110 0.33 0.65 -4.94
C GLY A 110 0.38 2.14 -4.60
N PHE A 111 1.14 2.92 -5.37
CA PHE A 111 1.33 4.34 -5.08
C PHE A 111 0.04 5.16 -5.21
N LYS A 112 -0.86 4.77 -6.11
CA LYS A 112 -2.18 5.42 -6.26
C LYS A 112 -3.00 5.33 -4.97
N PHE A 113 -3.00 4.16 -4.33
CA PHE A 113 -3.69 3.96 -3.06
C PHE A 113 -2.98 4.67 -1.91
N LEU A 114 -1.65 4.61 -1.87
CA LEU A 114 -0.85 5.33 -0.87
C LEU A 114 -1.14 6.84 -0.88
N HIS A 115 -1.14 7.46 -2.07
CA HIS A 115 -1.43 8.87 -2.24
C HIS A 115 -2.85 9.22 -1.76
N GLY A 116 -3.86 8.43 -2.14
CA GLY A 116 -5.23 8.62 -1.67
C GLY A 116 -5.37 8.49 -0.16
N PHE A 117 -4.68 7.53 0.45
CA PHE A 117 -4.65 7.35 1.90
C PHE A 117 -4.05 8.56 2.62
N ILE A 118 -2.87 9.04 2.18
CA ILE A 118 -2.21 10.21 2.77
C ILE A 118 -3.11 11.45 2.62
N SER A 119 -3.69 11.66 1.44
CA SER A 119 -4.61 12.78 1.20
C SER A 119 -5.79 12.76 2.18
N SER A 120 -6.40 11.59 2.40
CA SER A 120 -7.50 11.43 3.36
C SER A 120 -7.09 11.78 4.79
N VAL A 121 -5.91 11.29 5.25
CA VAL A 121 -5.38 11.61 6.57
C VAL A 121 -5.13 13.12 6.72
N VAL A 122 -4.53 13.76 5.72
CA VAL A 122 -4.30 15.21 5.72
C VAL A 122 -5.62 15.97 5.76
N THR A 123 -6.63 15.57 4.99
CA THR A 123 -7.96 16.21 5.01
C THR A 123 -8.59 16.12 6.40
N VAL A 124 -8.56 14.95 7.05
CA VAL A 124 -9.08 14.78 8.42
C VAL A 124 -8.32 15.65 9.41
N LEU A 125 -6.99 15.72 9.30
CA LEU A 125 -6.15 16.56 10.16
C LEU A 125 -6.51 18.04 10.01
N VAL A 126 -6.68 18.52 8.77
CA VAL A 126 -7.08 19.91 8.48
C VAL A 126 -8.45 20.23 9.08
N ILE A 127 -9.43 19.33 8.95
CA ILE A 127 -10.76 19.51 9.53
C ILE A 127 -10.67 19.64 11.06
N ILE A 128 -9.87 18.79 11.72
CA ILE A 128 -9.69 18.83 13.18
C ILE A 128 -8.99 20.12 13.63
N LEU A 129 -8.02 20.61 12.87
CA LEU A 129 -7.29 21.84 13.21
C LEU A 129 -8.12 23.12 12.98
N GLN A 130 -9.11 23.07 12.07
CA GLN A 130 -10.00 24.19 11.77
C GLN A 130 -11.28 24.21 12.61
N ALA A 131 -11.61 23.10 13.28
CA ALA A 131 -12.76 22.97 14.19
C ALA A 131 -12.45 23.57 15.56
#